data_AF-A0A962BYY5-F1
#
_entry.id   AF-A0A962BYY5-F1
#
_cell.length_a   1.000
_cell.length_b   1.000
_cell.length_c   1.000
_cell.angle_alpha   90.00
_cell.angle_beta   90.00
_cell.angle_gamma   90.00
#
_symmetry.space_group_name_H-M   'P 1'
#
loop_
_entity.id
_entity.type
_entity.pdbx_description
1 polymer ?
#
loop_
_entity_poly.entity_id
_entity_poly.type
_entity_poly.pdbx_seq_one_letter_code
_entity_poly.pdbx_strand_id
1 'polypeptide(L)'
;MPDFLVRDIEPQVADRIKRIARERGWPINDVILHLIKESLGMVRPEAPVPGDIARLAGAFEDDESRALAEAMKAMQQLPDDTSY
;
A
#
# COMPACT_ATOMS: atom_id res chain seq x y z
N MET A 1 -31.25 -4.01 3.35
CA MET A 1 -29.82 -3.94 2.99
C MET A 1 -29.23 -5.29 3.34
N PRO A 2 -28.51 -5.98 2.45
CA PRO A 2 -27.92 -7.26 2.82
C PRO A 2 -26.85 -7.05 3.90
N ASP A 3 -27.01 -7.72 5.04
CA ASP A 3 -26.02 -7.70 6.11
C ASP A 3 -24.93 -8.73 5.79
N PHE A 4 -23.67 -8.29 5.86
CA PHE A 4 -22.50 -9.14 5.61
C PHE A 4 -21.86 -9.51 6.94
N LEU A 5 -21.75 -10.80 7.22
CA LEU A 5 -21.06 -11.30 8.40
C LEU A 5 -19.79 -12.04 7.97
N VAL A 6 -18.65 -11.46 8.30
CA VAL A 6 -17.35 -12.09 8.09
C VAL A 6 -16.97 -12.85 9.36
N ARG A 7 -16.72 -14.16 9.23
CA ARG A 7 -16.32 -15.06 10.32
C ARG A 7 -14.93 -15.63 10.04
N ASP A 8 -14.34 -16.23 11.08
CA ASP A 8 -13.07 -16.96 11.00
C ASP A 8 -11.92 -16.13 10.41
N ILE A 9 -11.95 -14.83 10.69
CA ILE A 9 -10.93 -13.89 10.26
C ILE A 9 -9.65 -14.18 11.03
N GLU A 10 -8.54 -14.41 10.32
CA GLU A 10 -7.24 -14.57 10.94
C GLU A 10 -6.88 -13.33 11.80
N PRO A 11 -6.26 -13.51 12.98
CA PRO A 11 -5.94 -12.40 13.88
C PRO A 11 -5.14 -11.28 13.20
N GLN A 12 -4.17 -11.65 12.38
CA GLN A 12 -3.32 -10.72 11.62
C GLN A 12 -4.13 -9.84 10.65
N VAL A 13 -5.17 -10.40 10.02
CA VAL A 13 -6.04 -9.67 9.09
C VAL A 13 -6.93 -8.71 9.87
N ALA A 14 -7.52 -9.15 10.98
CA ALA A 14 -8.31 -8.29 11.85
C ALA A 14 -7.51 -7.09 12.37
N ASP A 15 -6.25 -7.31 12.75
CA ASP A 15 -5.37 -6.25 13.24
C ASP A 15 -4.96 -5.29 12.12
N ARG A 16 -4.75 -5.78 10.89
CA ARG A 16 -4.52 -4.91 9.73
C ARG A 16 -5.72 -4.02 9.43
N ILE A 17 -6.94 -4.57 9.45
CA ILE A 17 -8.18 -3.80 9.23
C ILE A 17 -8.33 -2.70 10.29
N LYS A 18 -8.12 -3.03 11.58
CA LYS A 18 -8.16 -2.05 12.67
C LYS A 18 -7.13 -0.93 12.49
N ARG A 19 -5.93 -1.26 11.99
CA ARG A 19 -4.88 -0.26 11.73
C ARG A 19 -5.30 0.71 10.64
N ILE A 20 -5.81 0.19 9.52
CA ILE A 20 -6.34 1.01 8.40
C ILE A 20 -7.46 1.94 8.91
N ALA A 21 -8.37 1.42 9.73
CA ALA A 21 -9.44 2.21 10.34
C ALA A 21 -8.90 3.37 11.18
N ARG A 22 -7.86 3.14 11.99
CA ARG A 22 -7.22 4.18 12.80
C ARG A 22 -6.49 5.21 11.96
N GLU A 23 -5.71 4.78 10.98
CA GLU A 23 -4.93 5.66 10.09
C GLU A 23 -5.83 6.59 9.28
N ARG A 24 -6.97 6.09 8.78
CA ARG A 24 -7.92 6.86 7.97
C ARG A 24 -9.00 7.57 8.80
N GLY A 25 -9.14 7.24 10.09
CA GLY A 25 -10.23 7.72 10.93
C GLY A 25 -11.61 7.18 10.52
N TRP A 26 -11.66 6.02 9.86
CA TRP A 26 -12.89 5.44 9.31
C TRP A 26 -13.51 4.40 10.25
N PRO A 27 -14.84 4.24 10.26
CA PRO A 27 -15.49 3.09 10.88
C PRO A 27 -15.01 1.77 10.28
N ILE A 28 -14.83 0.73 11.11
CA ILE A 28 -14.38 -0.60 10.66
C ILE A 28 -15.26 -1.16 9.54
N ASN A 29 -16.58 -0.99 9.64
CA ASN A 29 -17.51 -1.48 8.62
C ASN A 29 -17.25 -0.81 7.26
N ASP A 30 -16.96 0.49 7.25
CA ASP A 30 -16.66 1.24 6.03
C ASP A 30 -15.32 0.81 5.43
N VAL A 31 -14.33 0.51 6.27
CA VAL A 31 -13.04 -0.06 5.82
C VAL A 31 -13.26 -1.42 5.17
N ILE A 32 -14.02 -2.32 5.79
CA ILE A 32 -14.31 -3.65 5.23
C ILE A 32 -15.02 -3.51 3.88
N LEU A 33 -16.05 -2.66 3.80
CA LEU A 33 -16.76 -2.42 2.55
C LEU A 33 -15.86 -1.81 1.48
N HIS A 34 -14.96 -0.90 1.86
CA HIS A 34 -13.98 -0.32 0.94
C HIS A 34 -13.03 -1.38 0.39
N LEU A 35 -12.45 -2.23 1.25
CA LEU A 35 -11.54 -3.30 0.86
C LEU A 35 -12.22 -4.32 -0.07
N ILE A 36 -13.50 -4.65 0.16
CA ILE A 36 -14.27 -5.53 -0.73
C ILE A 36 -14.49 -4.87 -2.09
N LYS A 37 -14.84 -3.58 -2.12
CA LYS A 37 -15.02 -2.87 -3.40
C LYS A 37 -13.70 -2.74 -4.16
N GLU A 38 -12.59 -2.52 -3.45
CA GLU A 38 -11.24 -2.47 -4.01
C GLU A 38 -10.82 -3.82 -4.60
N SER A 39 -11.05 -4.93 -3.90
CA SER A 39 -10.73 -6.28 -4.39
C SER A 39 -11.58 -6.69 -5.60
N LEU A 40 -12.80 -6.16 -5.71
CA LEU A 40 -13.67 -6.33 -6.87
C LEU A 40 -13.36 -5.33 -8.01
N GLY A 41 -12.35 -4.47 -7.87
CA GLY A 41 -11.98 -3.46 -8.87
C GLY A 41 -13.02 -2.34 -9.05
N MET A 42 -13.94 -2.17 -8.10
CA MET A 42 -15.00 -1.16 -8.13
C MET A 42 -14.53 0.21 -7.61
N VAL A 43 -13.36 0.25 -6.96
CA VAL A 43 -12.68 1.46 -6.50
C VAL A 43 -11.38 1.58 -7.28
N ARG A 44 -11.09 2.77 -7.82
CA ARG A 44 -9.75 3.03 -8.36
C ARG A 44 -8.79 3.09 -7.17
N PRO A 45 -7.73 2.27 -7.14
CA PRO A 45 -6.70 2.43 -6.14
C PRO A 45 -6.17 3.86 -6.22
N GLU A 46 -6.01 4.51 -5.07
CA GLU A 46 -5.28 5.77 -5.01
C GLU A 46 -3.92 5.53 -5.66
N ALA A 47 -3.55 6.39 -6.61
CA ALA A 47 -2.28 6.26 -7.30
C ALA A 47 -1.20 6.22 -6.21
N PRO A 48 -0.34 5.18 -6.17
CA PRO A 48 0.71 5.11 -5.19
C PRO A 48 1.53 6.39 -5.32
N VAL A 49 1.74 7.08 -4.20
CA VAL A 49 2.61 8.25 -4.20
C VAL A 49 3.98 7.77 -4.70
N PRO A 50 4.63 8.46 -5.65
CA PRO A 50 5.95 8.05 -6.13
C PRO A 50 6.90 7.83 -4.94
N GLY A 51 7.23 6.56 -4.65
CA GLY A 51 7.91 6.12 -3.43
C GLY A 51 7.26 4.92 -2.71
N ASP A 52 5.95 4.72 -2.86
CA ASP A 52 5.19 3.67 -2.14
C ASP A 52 5.24 2.26 -2.77
N ILE A 53 5.89 2.11 -3.94
CA ILE A 53 6.03 0.80 -4.60
C ILE A 53 6.79 -0.19 -3.68
N ALA A 54 7.75 0.31 -2.90
CA ALA A 54 8.48 -0.50 -1.91
C ALA A 54 7.58 -0.99 -0.77
N ARG A 55 6.58 -0.20 -0.37
CA ARG A 55 5.67 -0.49 0.74
C ARG A 55 4.55 -1.47 0.36
N LEU A 56 4.16 -1.49 -0.91
CA LEU A 56 3.21 -2.45 -1.49
C LEU A 56 3.77 -3.89 -1.55
N ALA A 57 5.08 -4.05 -1.70
CA ALA A 57 5.70 -5.37 -1.83
C ALA A 57 5.93 -6.08 -0.48
N GLY A 58 5.75 -5.40 0.67
CA GLY A 58 6.01 -5.98 2.00
C GLY A 58 7.42 -6.54 2.18
N ALA A 59 8.35 -6.18 1.31
CA ALA A 59 9.62 -6.89 1.09
C ALA A 59 10.86 -6.09 1.51
N PHE A 60 10.71 -4.84 1.96
CA PHE A 60 11.84 -4.00 2.34
C PHE A 60 11.53 -3.27 3.64
N GLU A 61 12.41 -3.43 4.63
CA GLU A 61 12.41 -2.60 5.85
C GLU A 61 12.65 -1.12 5.47
N ASP A 62 12.20 -0.18 6.29
CA ASP A 62 12.21 1.28 5.98
C ASP A 62 13.62 1.78 5.58
N ASP A 63 14.68 1.20 6.15
CA ASP A 63 16.07 1.53 5.84
C ASP A 63 16.51 1.02 4.45
N GLU A 64 16.06 -0.16 4.02
CA GLU A 64 16.39 -0.72 2.70
C GLU A 64 15.68 0.04 1.59
N SER A 65 14.44 0.44 1.83
CA SER A 65 13.66 1.29 0.92
C SER A 65 14.33 2.65 0.72
N ARG A 66 14.85 3.26 1.80
CA ARG A 66 15.60 4.52 1.73
C ARG A 66 16.90 4.36 0.95
N ALA A 67 17.67 3.30 1.23
CA ALA A 67 18.93 3.04 0.54
C ALA A 67 18.73 2.82 -0.97
N LEU A 68 17.68 2.09 -1.38
CA LEU A 68 17.34 1.88 -2.78
C LEU A 68 16.92 3.18 -3.48
N ALA A 69 16.14 4.03 -2.81
CA ALA A 69 15.73 5.32 -3.34
C ALA A 69 16.93 6.25 -3.57
N GLU A 70 17.89 6.27 -2.63
CA GLU A 70 19.14 7.01 -2.78
C GLU A 70 20.00 6.49 -3.93
N ALA A 71 20.12 5.16 -4.08
CA ALA A 71 20.85 4.54 -5.18
C ALA A 71 20.24 4.88 -6.55
N MET A 72 18.92 4.80 -6.70
CA MET A 72 18.24 5.18 -7.95
C MET A 72 18.43 6.67 -8.28
N LYS A 73 18.38 7.54 -7.26
CA LYS A 73 18.62 8.98 -7.44
C LYS A 73 20.05 9.26 -7.91
N ALA A 74 21.03 8.55 -7.36
CA ALA A 74 22.42 8.66 -7.80
C ALA A 74 22.59 8.21 -9.26
N MET A 75 21.91 7.14 -9.68
CA MET A 75 21.95 6.67 -11.07
C MET A 75 21.32 7.66 -12.06
N GLN A 76 20.24 8.36 -11.69
CA GLN A 76 19.62 9.39 -12.54
C GLN A 76 20.48 10.64 -12.73
N GLN A 77 21.48 10.85 -11.87
CA GLN A 77 22.41 11.98 -11.98
C GLN A 77 23.62 11.67 -12.85
N LEU A 78 23.72 10.44 -13.36
CA LEU A 78 24.76 10.09 -14.32
C LEU A 78 24.46 10.80 -15.65
N PRO A 79 25.46 11.44 -16.28
CA PRO A 79 25.31 11.96 -17.63
C PRO A 79 24.94 10.81 -18.57
N ASP A 80 24.00 11.06 -19.50
CA ASP A 80 23.76 10.12 -20.60
C ASP A 80 25.08 9.93 -21.34
N ASP A 81 25.53 8.68 -21.43
CA ASP A 81 26.78 8.31 -22.09
C ASP A 81 26.62 8.52 -23.60
N THR A 82 26.73 9.78 -24.01
CA THR A 82 26.69 10.20 -25.40
C THR A 82 28.10 10.00 -25.94
N SER A 83 28.43 8.75 -26.28
CA SER A 83 29.62 8.45 -27.07
C SER A 83 29.49 9.09 -28.46
N TYR A 84 30.51 9.87 -28.81
CA TYR A 84 30.74 10.44 -30.14
C TYR A 84 31.09 9.36 -31.17
#